data_AF-A0A2N1D178-F1
#
_entry.id   AF-A0A2N1D178-F1
#
_cell.length_a   1.000
_cell.length_b   1.000
_cell.length_c   1.000
_cell.angle_alpha   90.00
_cell.angle_beta   90.00
_cell.angle_gamma   90.00
#
_symmetry.space_group_name_H-M   'P 1'
#
loop_
_entity.id
_entity.type
_entity.pdbx_description
1 polymer ?
#
loop_
_entity_poly.entity_id
_entity_poly.type
_entity_poly.pdbx_seq_one_letter_code
_entity_poly.pdbx_strand_id
1 'polypeptide(L)'
;MKVKRYQFNSLPFVSIVDEADCPIDPYVSCYLNGALSAKSANTRFRYANELLFVLQYFSEKNIDLPERVASGIFISQMEYMQFYDRCCLSKGSGDEGINIRFLDINDKHLRNIIVANQKGMAKVASETLQGRIRRLRQFLLWLFDEFHEVQDADEKTKNKFNGLIAEIRLDEDALGKNGGQHVGDPEESVIPDDVFVKFLEMVMPSSPNNPFKASRVRNYLIVNLLVLSGIRRGALAKLKISDCLFHGTNDQLAIYRSANDPTDLRSEKPNQKTKAHFASVDPGFLEKVKFYIDNVRIVFPRAQFHDFVFVSENDSKGTAGQPLSLKAINAIFQKLSRSLGFHVHPHLLRHKWNEIFDKKGESLGVNPALLEDARKYAMGWSQNTTQNRRYNEKRIALKTREISMAHQKRVDPQK
;
A
#
# COMPACT_ATOMS: atom_id res chain seq x y z
N MET A 1 -23.07 -11.81 1.17
CA MET A 1 -22.52 -10.56 0.55
C MET A 1 -21.05 -10.75 0.15
N LYS A 2 -20.65 -10.29 -1.03
CA LYS A 2 -19.25 -10.31 -1.53
C LYS A 2 -18.93 -9.05 -2.36
N VAL A 3 -17.66 -8.64 -2.41
CA VAL A 3 -17.22 -7.52 -3.27
C VAL A 3 -16.87 -8.06 -4.66
N LYS A 4 -17.44 -7.46 -5.71
CA LYS A 4 -17.15 -7.78 -7.12
C LYS A 4 -16.55 -6.58 -7.84
N ARG A 5 -15.55 -6.84 -8.67
CA ARG A 5 -14.96 -5.88 -9.61
C ARG A 5 -15.43 -6.20 -11.01
N TYR A 6 -15.74 -5.19 -11.79
CA TYR A 6 -16.08 -5.34 -13.20
C TYR A 6 -15.62 -4.09 -13.97
N GLN A 7 -15.63 -4.20 -15.31
CA GLN A 7 -15.28 -3.11 -16.20
C GLN A 7 -16.44 -2.85 -17.15
N PHE A 8 -16.74 -1.57 -17.38
CA PHE A 8 -17.71 -1.12 -18.36
C PHE A 8 -17.09 0.06 -19.11
N ASN A 9 -17.04 0.01 -20.45
CA ASN A 9 -16.36 1.00 -21.31
C ASN A 9 -14.93 1.35 -20.84
N SER A 10 -14.13 0.34 -20.50
CA SER A 10 -12.76 0.48 -19.97
C SER A 10 -12.64 1.17 -18.60
N LEU A 11 -13.75 1.58 -17.99
CA LEU A 11 -13.80 2.14 -16.64
C LEU A 11 -13.99 1.02 -15.61
N PRO A 12 -13.18 0.99 -14.54
CA PRO A 12 -13.32 0.01 -13.48
C PRO A 12 -14.42 0.43 -12.49
N PHE A 13 -15.27 -0.52 -12.13
CA PHE A 13 -16.34 -0.39 -11.14
C PHE A 13 -16.20 -1.43 -10.03
N VAL A 14 -16.78 -1.13 -8.87
CA VAL A 14 -16.82 -2.02 -7.72
C VAL A 14 -18.22 -2.01 -7.12
N SER A 15 -18.79 -3.18 -6.89
CA SER A 15 -20.10 -3.32 -6.23
C SER A 15 -20.01 -4.36 -5.12
N ILE A 16 -20.84 -4.19 -4.09
CA ILE A 16 -21.11 -5.23 -3.10
C ILE A 16 -22.38 -5.94 -3.57
N VAL A 17 -22.28 -7.26 -3.74
CA VAL A 17 -23.33 -8.08 -4.33
C VAL A 17 -23.71 -9.24 -3.41
N ASP A 18 -24.90 -9.78 -3.62
CA ASP A 18 -25.39 -10.99 -2.98
C ASP A 18 -24.80 -12.26 -3.63
N GLU A 19 -25.42 -13.42 -3.37
CA GLU A 19 -24.99 -14.69 -3.96
C GLU A 19 -25.29 -14.78 -5.47
N ALA A 20 -26.37 -14.13 -5.91
CA ALA A 20 -26.83 -14.05 -7.30
C ALA A 20 -26.10 -12.97 -8.13
N ASP A 21 -25.08 -12.31 -7.57
CA ASP A 21 -24.35 -11.19 -8.16
C ASP A 21 -25.20 -9.92 -8.38
N CYS A 22 -26.34 -9.80 -7.69
CA CYS A 22 -27.16 -8.59 -7.66
C CYS A 22 -26.61 -7.58 -6.63
N PRO A 23 -26.53 -6.27 -6.96
CA PRO A 23 -26.16 -5.25 -5.98
C PRO A 23 -27.08 -5.30 -4.75
N ILE A 24 -26.49 -5.29 -3.55
CA ILE A 24 -27.27 -5.45 -2.30
C ILE A 24 -28.15 -4.26 -1.97
N ASP A 25 -27.75 -3.06 -2.42
CA ASP A 25 -28.41 -1.81 -2.12
C ASP A 25 -27.97 -0.72 -3.13
N PRO A 26 -28.90 0.13 -3.63
CA PRO A 26 -28.59 1.19 -4.58
C PRO A 26 -27.70 2.29 -3.98
N TYR A 27 -27.91 2.70 -2.72
CA TYR A 27 -27.11 3.74 -2.06
C TYR A 27 -25.66 3.29 -1.86
N VAL A 28 -25.45 2.02 -1.49
CA VAL A 28 -24.11 1.41 -1.42
C VAL A 28 -23.41 1.49 -2.78
N SER A 29 -24.13 1.24 -3.87
CA SER A 29 -23.59 1.30 -5.23
C SER A 29 -23.26 2.73 -5.66
N CYS A 30 -24.14 3.69 -5.35
CA CYS A 30 -23.95 5.12 -5.58
C CYS A 30 -22.78 5.69 -4.78
N TYR A 31 -22.61 5.31 -3.51
CA TYR A 31 -21.46 5.72 -2.71
C TYR A 31 -20.13 5.22 -3.31
N LEU A 32 -20.07 3.93 -3.65
CA LEU A 32 -18.84 3.31 -4.16
C LEU A 32 -18.41 3.82 -5.54
N ASN A 33 -19.37 4.14 -6.42
CA ASN A 33 -19.08 4.51 -7.81
C ASN A 33 -19.38 5.96 -8.17
N GLY A 34 -20.18 6.67 -7.37
CA GLY A 34 -20.46 8.10 -7.47
C GLY A 34 -19.56 8.91 -6.54
N ALA A 35 -19.83 8.89 -5.23
CA ALA A 35 -19.10 9.69 -4.23
C ALA A 35 -17.59 9.38 -4.21
N LEU A 36 -17.22 8.12 -4.45
CA LEU A 36 -15.82 7.69 -4.47
C LEU A 36 -15.21 7.62 -5.88
N SER A 37 -15.91 8.10 -6.92
CA SER A 37 -15.49 8.04 -8.34
C SER A 37 -14.09 8.61 -8.58
N ALA A 38 -13.75 9.74 -7.94
CA ALA A 38 -12.45 10.40 -8.03
C ALA A 38 -11.30 9.57 -7.41
N LYS A 39 -11.60 8.54 -6.62
CA LYS A 39 -10.57 7.67 -6.03
C LYS A 39 -10.12 6.60 -7.02
N SER A 40 -8.85 6.23 -6.93
CA SER A 40 -8.29 5.15 -7.76
C SER A 40 -9.04 3.83 -7.54
N ALA A 41 -9.12 2.98 -8.57
CA ALA A 41 -9.85 1.71 -8.52
C ALA A 41 -9.43 0.80 -7.34
N ASN A 42 -8.13 0.73 -7.05
CA ASN A 42 -7.63 -0.03 -5.90
C ASN A 42 -8.06 0.56 -4.56
N THR A 43 -8.11 1.89 -4.46
CA THR A 43 -8.64 2.58 -3.27
C THR A 43 -10.14 2.30 -3.11
N ARG A 44 -10.93 2.43 -4.18
CA ARG A 44 -12.37 2.11 -4.17
C ARG A 44 -12.61 0.67 -3.74
N PHE A 45 -11.84 -0.28 -4.26
CA PHE A 45 -11.95 -1.68 -3.84
C PHE A 45 -11.60 -1.91 -2.37
N ARG A 46 -10.54 -1.26 -1.85
CA ARG A 46 -10.25 -1.31 -0.41
C ARG A 46 -11.43 -0.79 0.38
N TYR A 47 -11.98 0.35 -0.02
CA TYR A 47 -13.11 1.00 0.66
C TYR A 47 -14.36 0.12 0.60
N ALA A 48 -14.59 -0.57 -0.51
CA ALA A 48 -15.68 -1.54 -0.65
C ALA A 48 -15.52 -2.75 0.28
N ASN A 49 -14.30 -3.24 0.52
CA ASN A 49 -14.07 -4.33 1.48
C ASN A 49 -14.25 -3.86 2.93
N GLU A 50 -13.80 -2.65 3.25
CA GLU A 50 -14.03 -2.02 4.54
C GLU A 50 -15.54 -1.76 4.76
N LEU A 51 -16.27 -1.32 3.73
CA LEU A 51 -17.72 -1.12 3.78
C LEU A 51 -18.48 -2.46 3.83
N LEU A 52 -18.04 -3.48 3.11
CA LEU A 52 -18.60 -4.83 3.22
C LEU A 52 -18.55 -5.31 4.67
N PHE A 53 -17.43 -5.09 5.37
CA PHE A 53 -17.31 -5.45 6.79
C PHE A 53 -18.34 -4.71 7.65
N VAL A 54 -18.53 -3.40 7.41
CA VAL A 54 -19.54 -2.59 8.09
C VAL A 54 -20.95 -3.15 7.85
N LEU A 55 -21.32 -3.34 6.57
CA LEU A 55 -22.66 -3.77 6.19
C LEU A 55 -22.97 -5.19 6.69
N GLN A 56 -21.99 -6.10 6.65
CA GLN A 56 -22.13 -7.44 7.22
C GLN A 56 -22.46 -7.39 8.70
N TYR A 57 -21.72 -6.59 9.48
CA TYR A 57 -21.96 -6.46 10.91
C TYR A 57 -23.36 -5.94 11.25
N PHE A 58 -23.78 -4.85 10.59
CA PHE A 58 -25.10 -4.27 10.87
C PHE A 58 -26.24 -5.14 10.34
N SER A 59 -26.05 -5.81 9.21
CA SER A 59 -27.00 -6.79 8.68
C SER A 59 -27.19 -7.99 9.63
N GLU A 60 -26.13 -8.51 10.25
CA GLU A 60 -26.20 -9.56 11.29
C GLU A 60 -27.02 -9.12 12.53
N LYS A 61 -27.14 -7.81 12.76
CA LYS A 61 -27.94 -7.21 13.83
C LYS A 61 -29.33 -6.75 13.37
N ASN A 62 -29.73 -7.06 12.14
CA ASN A 62 -30.96 -6.58 11.50
C ASN A 62 -31.07 -5.04 11.50
N ILE A 63 -29.95 -4.37 11.25
CA ILE A 63 -29.86 -2.91 11.15
C ILE A 63 -29.58 -2.54 9.70
N ASP A 64 -30.58 -1.93 9.06
CA ASP A 64 -30.42 -1.29 7.76
C ASP A 64 -29.91 0.15 7.95
N LEU A 65 -28.68 0.42 7.53
CA LEU A 65 -28.04 1.72 7.70
C LEU A 65 -28.71 2.82 6.84
N PRO A 66 -28.91 2.65 5.52
CA PRO A 66 -29.69 3.60 4.72
C PRO A 66 -31.05 3.95 5.32
N GLU A 67 -31.86 2.96 5.72
CA GLU A 67 -33.20 3.19 6.28
C GLU A 67 -33.16 3.97 7.60
N ARG A 68 -32.22 3.61 8.49
CA ARG A 68 -32.04 4.32 9.77
C ARG A 68 -31.60 5.76 9.60
N VAL A 69 -30.69 6.03 8.66
CA VAL A 69 -30.28 7.40 8.37
C VAL A 69 -31.44 8.17 7.76
N ALA A 70 -32.17 7.60 6.78
CA ALA A 70 -33.34 8.24 6.17
C ALA A 70 -34.44 8.60 7.19
N SER A 71 -34.70 7.73 8.16
CA SER A 71 -35.70 7.94 9.22
C SER A 71 -35.23 8.88 10.36
N GLY A 72 -33.96 9.29 10.37
CA GLY A 72 -33.38 10.11 11.44
C GLY A 72 -33.11 9.34 12.75
N ILE A 73 -33.28 8.02 12.76
CA ILE A 73 -32.99 7.14 13.90
C ILE A 73 -31.59 6.55 13.71
N PHE A 74 -30.57 7.32 14.06
CA PHE A 74 -29.17 6.92 13.89
C PHE A 74 -28.74 5.76 14.80
N ILE A 75 -27.54 5.24 14.53
CA ILE A 75 -26.90 4.22 15.36
C ILE A 75 -26.70 4.76 16.78
N SER A 76 -27.08 3.97 17.78
CA SER A 76 -26.87 4.29 19.19
C SER A 76 -25.42 4.12 19.60
N GLN A 77 -25.03 4.76 20.70
CA GLN A 77 -23.68 4.61 21.27
C GLN A 77 -23.34 3.15 21.57
N MET A 78 -24.29 2.36 22.09
CA MET A 78 -24.09 0.95 22.39
C MET A 78 -23.82 0.12 21.12
N GLU A 79 -24.59 0.35 20.04
CA GLU A 79 -24.39 -0.33 18.76
C GLU A 79 -23.03 0.06 18.14
N TYR A 80 -22.61 1.31 18.27
CA TYR A 80 -21.30 1.76 17.82
C TYR A 80 -20.15 1.11 18.62
N MET A 81 -20.25 1.05 19.95
CA MET A 81 -19.23 0.40 20.79
C MET A 81 -19.08 -1.09 20.46
N GLN A 82 -20.20 -1.80 20.27
CA GLN A 82 -20.16 -3.21 19.85
C GLN A 82 -19.54 -3.38 18.45
N PHE A 83 -19.79 -2.44 17.52
CA PHE A 83 -19.12 -2.42 16.22
C PHE A 83 -17.61 -2.17 16.35
N TYR A 84 -17.20 -1.25 17.22
CA TYR A 84 -15.80 -0.94 17.49
C TYR A 84 -15.05 -2.17 18.02
N ASP A 85 -15.64 -2.89 18.97
CA ASP A 85 -15.09 -4.14 19.50
C ASP A 85 -14.95 -5.19 18.41
N ARG A 86 -15.97 -5.33 17.54
CA ARG A 86 -15.91 -6.23 16.40
C ARG A 86 -14.80 -5.85 15.43
N CYS A 87 -14.56 -4.56 15.22
CA CYS A 87 -13.49 -4.08 14.36
C CYS A 87 -12.10 -4.47 14.88
N CYS A 88 -11.93 -4.63 16.19
CA CYS A 88 -10.67 -5.05 16.79
C CYS A 88 -10.31 -6.49 16.43
N LEU A 89 -11.30 -7.35 16.18
CA LEU A 89 -11.11 -8.78 15.93
C LEU A 89 -10.71 -9.09 14.47
N SER A 90 -9.87 -10.12 14.32
CA SER A 90 -9.50 -10.68 13.01
C SER A 90 -10.69 -11.40 12.36
N LYS A 91 -10.62 -11.58 11.03
CA LYS A 91 -11.69 -12.25 10.28
C LYS A 91 -11.63 -13.76 10.59
N GLY A 92 -12.67 -14.31 11.23
CA GLY A 92 -12.77 -15.73 11.57
C GLY A 92 -12.65 -16.09 13.06
N SER A 93 -12.41 -15.13 13.95
CA SER A 93 -12.31 -15.35 15.41
C SER A 93 -13.63 -15.13 16.17
N GLY A 94 -14.77 -15.15 15.49
CA GLY A 94 -16.08 -14.98 16.12
C GLY A 94 -16.98 -16.15 15.81
N ASP A 95 -16.91 -17.19 16.65
CA ASP A 95 -18.06 -18.05 16.97
C ASP A 95 -17.88 -18.95 18.22
N GLU A 96 -16.79 -18.81 19.00
CA GLU A 96 -16.76 -19.36 20.36
C GLU A 96 -17.13 -18.25 21.33
N GLY A 97 -18.35 -18.31 21.85
CA GLY A 97 -18.83 -17.43 22.90
C GLY A 97 -17.81 -17.36 24.04
N ILE A 98 -17.19 -16.20 24.21
CA ILE A 98 -16.41 -15.90 25.41
C ILE A 98 -17.41 -15.73 26.55
N ASN A 99 -17.83 -16.86 27.10
CA ASN A 99 -18.72 -16.97 28.23
C ASN A 99 -17.88 -16.77 29.49
N ILE A 100 -17.46 -15.53 29.75
CA ILE A 100 -16.82 -15.20 31.03
C ILE A 100 -17.95 -15.09 32.05
N ARG A 101 -18.20 -16.22 32.73
CA ARG A 101 -18.95 -16.27 33.98
C ARG A 101 -18.50 -15.08 34.84
N PHE A 102 -19.45 -14.26 35.25
CA PHE A 102 -19.26 -13.21 36.24
C PHE A 102 -18.65 -13.83 37.50
N LEU A 103 -17.33 -13.77 37.61
CA LEU A 103 -16.59 -14.09 38.82
C LEU A 103 -16.22 -12.76 39.48
N ASP A 104 -16.63 -12.66 40.72
CA ASP A 104 -16.64 -11.50 41.60
C ASP A 104 -15.33 -10.67 41.50
N ILE A 105 -15.44 -9.42 41.03
CA ILE A 105 -14.30 -8.59 40.62
C ILE A 105 -13.99 -7.56 41.71
N ASN A 106 -13.05 -7.88 42.59
CA ASN A 106 -12.45 -6.86 43.47
C ASN A 106 -10.93 -6.72 43.39
N ASP A 107 -10.27 -7.40 42.44
CA ASP A 107 -8.81 -7.28 42.28
C ASP A 107 -8.41 -6.46 41.05
N LYS A 108 -7.66 -5.38 41.28
CA LYS A 108 -7.09 -4.48 40.26
C LYS A 108 -6.07 -5.20 39.37
N HIS A 109 -5.37 -6.20 39.92
CA HIS A 109 -4.35 -6.96 39.20
C HIS A 109 -4.99 -7.88 38.16
N LEU A 110 -6.10 -8.54 38.50
CA LEU A 110 -6.88 -9.36 37.55
C LEU A 110 -7.50 -8.53 36.44
N ARG A 111 -8.00 -7.31 36.73
CA ARG A 111 -8.45 -6.36 35.70
C ARG A 111 -7.34 -5.99 34.72
N ASN A 112 -6.15 -5.67 35.23
CA ASN A 112 -5.01 -5.35 34.38
C ASN A 112 -4.55 -6.54 33.53
N ILE A 113 -4.62 -7.77 34.07
CA ILE A 113 -4.30 -9.00 33.32
C ILE A 113 -5.35 -9.27 32.24
N ILE A 114 -6.64 -9.05 32.50
CA ILE A 114 -7.72 -9.18 31.50
C ILE A 114 -7.56 -8.14 30.39
N VAL A 115 -7.27 -6.87 30.73
CA VAL A 115 -7.01 -5.79 29.76
C VAL A 115 -5.72 -6.03 28.97
N ALA A 116 -4.69 -6.63 29.59
CA ALA A 116 -3.46 -7.02 28.92
C ALA A 116 -3.66 -8.23 28.00
N ASN A 117 -4.45 -9.23 28.40
CA ASN A 117 -4.75 -10.42 27.60
C ASN A 117 -5.78 -10.17 26.49
N GLN A 118 -6.69 -9.19 26.64
CA GLN A 118 -7.52 -8.68 25.54
C GLN A 118 -6.68 -8.15 24.36
N LYS A 119 -5.44 -7.70 24.61
CA LYS A 119 -4.52 -7.23 23.55
C LYS A 119 -3.86 -8.38 22.78
N GLY A 120 -3.88 -9.61 23.29
CA GLY A 120 -3.10 -10.74 22.76
C GLY A 120 -3.82 -11.63 21.74
N MET A 121 -5.15 -11.67 21.74
CA MET A 121 -5.90 -12.62 20.91
C MET A 121 -6.56 -11.92 19.71
N ALA A 122 -6.05 -12.22 18.52
CA ALA A 122 -6.69 -11.87 17.23
C ALA A 122 -6.92 -10.38 16.95
N LYS A 123 -6.07 -9.45 17.42
CA LYS A 123 -6.23 -8.02 17.13
C LYS A 123 -5.71 -7.63 15.74
N VAL A 124 -6.52 -6.93 14.94
CA VAL A 124 -6.09 -6.38 13.63
C VAL A 124 -5.09 -5.23 13.81
N ALA A 125 -4.27 -4.98 12.79
CA ALA A 125 -3.39 -3.80 12.76
C ALA A 125 -4.17 -2.49 12.92
N SER A 126 -3.59 -1.50 13.60
CA SER A 126 -4.24 -0.19 13.87
C SER A 126 -4.77 0.47 12.59
N GLU A 127 -4.02 0.39 11.49
CA GLU A 127 -4.45 0.94 10.19
C GLU A 127 -5.71 0.26 9.64
N THR A 128 -5.86 -1.05 9.84
CA THR A 128 -7.04 -1.82 9.42
C THR A 128 -8.26 -1.43 10.26
N LEU A 129 -8.09 -1.34 11.58
CA LEU A 129 -9.13 -0.88 12.51
C LEU A 129 -9.60 0.54 12.14
N GLN A 130 -8.64 1.46 12.00
CA GLN A 130 -8.91 2.84 11.60
C GLN A 130 -9.62 2.92 10.24
N GLY A 131 -9.24 2.06 9.27
CA GLY A 131 -9.89 1.98 7.97
C GLY A 131 -11.37 1.60 8.05
N ARG A 132 -11.71 0.60 8.87
CA ARG A 132 -13.10 0.14 9.10
C ARG A 132 -13.97 1.23 9.72
N ILE A 133 -13.48 1.84 10.81
CA ILE A 133 -14.18 2.93 11.53
C ILE A 133 -14.39 4.13 10.59
N ARG A 134 -13.33 4.53 9.88
CA ARG A 134 -13.40 5.62 8.89
C ARG A 134 -14.44 5.34 7.81
N ARG A 135 -14.62 4.08 7.37
CA ARG A 135 -15.65 3.79 6.36
C ARG A 135 -17.06 3.89 6.89
N LEU A 136 -17.33 3.40 8.10
CA LEU A 136 -18.63 3.62 8.74
C LEU A 136 -18.94 5.12 8.77
N ARG A 137 -18.03 5.91 9.34
CA ARG A 137 -18.20 7.36 9.47
C ARG A 137 -18.46 8.06 8.14
N GLN A 138 -17.66 7.76 7.13
CA GLN A 138 -17.76 8.41 5.82
C GLN A 138 -19.01 7.99 5.05
N PHE A 139 -19.46 6.74 5.21
CA PHE A 139 -20.70 6.28 4.60
C PHE A 139 -21.93 6.90 5.28
N LEU A 140 -21.93 7.00 6.62
CA LEU A 140 -22.99 7.69 7.35
C LEU A 140 -23.09 9.18 7.00
N LEU A 141 -21.95 9.88 6.90
CA LEU A 141 -21.90 11.28 6.43
C LEU A 141 -22.55 11.41 5.06
N TRP A 142 -22.12 10.59 4.10
CA TRP A 142 -22.68 10.65 2.75
C TRP A 142 -24.18 10.33 2.73
N LEU A 143 -24.65 9.30 3.44
CA LEU A 143 -26.09 8.99 3.52
C LEU A 143 -26.89 10.16 4.13
N PHE A 144 -26.36 10.80 5.17
CA PHE A 144 -27.03 11.93 5.81
C PHE A 144 -27.17 13.09 4.84
N ASP A 145 -26.10 13.43 4.10
CA ASP A 145 -26.13 14.48 3.10
C ASP A 145 -27.20 14.20 2.02
N GLU A 146 -27.26 12.96 1.51
CA GLU A 146 -28.24 12.57 0.47
C GLU A 146 -29.70 12.62 0.94
N PHE A 147 -30.00 12.27 2.20
CA PHE A 147 -31.38 12.23 2.71
C PHE A 147 -31.85 13.55 3.33
N HIS A 148 -30.95 14.31 3.96
CA HIS A 148 -31.31 15.41 4.87
C HIS A 148 -30.90 16.80 4.39
N GLU A 149 -29.94 16.96 3.48
CA GLU A 149 -29.66 18.28 2.88
C GLU A 149 -30.78 18.71 1.92
N VAL A 150 -31.44 17.76 1.25
CA VAL A 150 -32.54 18.05 0.32
C VAL A 150 -33.86 18.35 1.05
N GLN A 151 -34.08 17.73 2.23
CA GLN A 151 -35.33 17.83 2.99
C GLN A 151 -35.29 18.84 4.15
N ASP A 152 -34.17 19.53 4.33
CA ASP A 152 -33.93 20.53 5.37
C ASP A 152 -34.22 19.99 6.79
N ALA A 153 -33.42 19.00 7.20
CA ALA A 153 -33.62 18.32 8.49
C ALA A 153 -33.67 19.25 9.69
N ASP A 154 -34.47 18.86 10.69
CA ASP A 154 -34.63 19.60 11.94
C ASP A 154 -33.31 19.66 12.74
N GLU A 155 -33.16 20.73 13.53
CA GLU A 155 -31.93 21.02 14.27
C GLU A 155 -31.58 19.92 15.30
N LYS A 156 -32.59 19.25 15.86
CA LYS A 156 -32.38 18.16 16.84
C LYS A 156 -31.81 16.93 16.16
N THR A 157 -32.29 16.58 14.97
CA THR A 157 -31.75 15.49 14.15
C THR A 157 -30.31 15.78 13.73
N LYS A 158 -30.02 17.00 13.25
CA LYS A 158 -28.67 17.46 12.93
C LYS A 158 -27.72 17.34 14.14
N ASN A 159 -28.15 17.79 15.33
CA ASN A 159 -27.34 17.71 16.54
C ASN A 159 -27.04 16.28 17.00
N LYS A 160 -28.04 15.39 16.95
CA LYS A 160 -27.84 13.96 17.26
C LYS A 160 -26.82 13.31 16.32
N PHE A 161 -26.95 13.57 15.02
CA PHE A 161 -26.04 13.03 14.01
C PHE A 161 -24.61 13.55 14.21
N ASN A 162 -24.45 14.86 14.42
CA ASN A 162 -23.14 15.48 14.66
C ASN A 162 -22.45 14.90 15.90
N GLY A 163 -23.21 14.63 16.97
CA GLY A 163 -22.69 13.97 18.17
C GLY A 163 -22.12 12.58 17.88
N LEU A 164 -22.87 11.74 17.18
CA LEU A 164 -22.42 10.40 16.75
C LEU A 164 -21.15 10.49 15.89
N ILE A 165 -21.14 11.35 14.87
CA ILE A 165 -19.99 11.48 13.97
C ILE A 165 -18.74 11.99 14.70
N ALA A 166 -18.91 12.91 15.67
CA ALA A 166 -17.82 13.42 16.48
C ALA A 166 -17.19 12.32 17.34
N GLU A 167 -17.99 11.47 17.98
CA GLU A 167 -17.51 10.31 18.76
C GLU A 167 -16.69 9.35 17.88
N ILE A 168 -17.24 8.94 16.73
CA ILE A 168 -16.55 8.04 15.79
C ILE A 168 -15.22 8.66 15.32
N ARG A 169 -15.20 9.98 15.09
CA ARG A 169 -13.99 10.70 14.65
C ARG A 169 -12.91 10.72 15.72
N LEU A 170 -13.27 10.93 16.99
CA LEU A 170 -12.31 10.93 18.10
C LEU A 170 -11.59 9.58 18.22
N ASP A 171 -12.33 8.48 18.12
CA ASP A 171 -11.76 7.13 18.13
C ASP A 171 -10.86 6.88 16.91
N GLU A 172 -11.29 7.31 15.73
CA GLU A 172 -10.50 7.22 14.50
C GLU A 172 -9.14 7.96 14.65
N ASP A 173 -9.16 9.16 15.24
CA ASP A 173 -7.99 10.01 15.42
C ASP A 173 -7.05 9.47 16.52
N ALA A 174 -7.60 8.84 17.57
CA ALA A 174 -6.82 8.19 18.62
C ALA A 174 -5.94 7.04 18.09
N LEU A 175 -6.41 6.33 17.07
CA LEU A 175 -5.69 5.22 16.43
C LEU A 175 -4.51 5.68 15.54
N GLY A 176 -4.54 6.92 15.07
CA GLY A 176 -3.58 7.47 14.11
C GLY A 176 -2.23 7.87 14.69
N LYS A 177 -2.07 7.88 16.03
CA LYS A 177 -0.92 8.51 16.71
C LYS A 177 0.16 7.55 17.23
N ASN A 178 -0.07 6.24 17.21
CA ASN A 178 0.92 5.27 17.70
C ASN A 178 1.84 4.81 16.56
N GLY A 179 2.79 5.67 16.18
CA GLY A 179 4.00 5.21 15.49
C GLY A 179 4.68 4.12 16.32
N GLY A 180 5.21 3.08 15.67
CA GLY A 180 5.71 1.89 16.36
C GLY A 180 6.63 2.24 17.54
N GLN A 181 6.38 1.61 18.70
CA GLN A 181 7.18 1.77 19.93
C GLN A 181 8.59 1.17 19.82
N HIS A 182 8.99 0.69 18.63
CA HIS A 182 10.27 0.05 18.41
C HIS A 182 11.33 1.09 18.03
N VAL A 183 12.31 1.28 18.91
CA VAL A 183 13.53 2.01 18.58
C VAL A 183 14.37 1.10 17.68
N GLY A 184 14.32 1.32 16.36
CA GLY A 184 15.19 0.61 15.42
C GLY A 184 16.64 1.10 15.54
N ASP A 185 17.60 0.22 15.26
CA ASP A 185 19.00 0.61 15.18
C ASP A 185 19.23 1.56 13.98
N PRO A 186 19.71 2.79 14.20
CA PRO A 186 20.02 3.73 13.13
C PRO A 186 21.14 3.28 12.19
N GLU A 187 21.89 2.22 12.48
CA GLU A 187 22.92 1.69 11.57
C GLU A 187 22.40 0.53 10.72
N GLU A 188 21.33 -0.14 11.15
CA GLU A 188 20.79 -1.31 10.48
C GLU A 188 20.32 -0.98 9.05
N SER A 189 20.88 -1.70 8.08
CA SER A 189 20.49 -1.56 6.67
C SER A 189 19.13 -2.20 6.44
N VAL A 190 18.31 -1.60 5.56
CA VAL A 190 16.98 -2.14 5.25
C VAL A 190 17.08 -3.53 4.59
N ILE A 191 18.20 -3.80 3.91
CA ILE A 191 18.62 -5.13 3.47
C ILE A 191 20.11 -5.22 3.83
N PRO A 192 20.54 -6.17 4.68
CA PRO A 192 21.96 -6.36 4.97
C PRO A 192 22.81 -6.45 3.70
N ASP A 193 24.02 -5.89 3.71
CA ASP A 193 24.83 -5.73 2.49
C ASP A 193 25.23 -7.08 1.88
N ASP A 194 25.56 -8.07 2.70
CA ASP A 194 25.84 -9.45 2.30
C ASP A 194 24.62 -10.12 1.65
N VAL A 195 23.44 -9.96 2.26
CA VAL A 195 22.16 -10.46 1.73
C VAL A 195 21.84 -9.78 0.40
N PHE A 196 22.12 -8.48 0.27
CA PHE A 196 21.88 -7.72 -0.94
C PHE A 196 22.81 -8.15 -2.09
N VAL A 197 24.09 -8.38 -1.82
CA VAL A 197 25.04 -8.91 -2.82
C VAL A 197 24.59 -10.30 -3.28
N LYS A 198 24.29 -11.21 -2.34
CA LYS A 198 23.78 -12.55 -2.65
C LYS A 198 22.49 -12.51 -3.47
N PHE A 199 21.60 -11.55 -3.18
CA PHE A 199 20.38 -11.34 -3.95
C PHE A 199 20.65 -10.93 -5.40
N LEU A 200 21.60 -10.02 -5.63
CA LEU A 200 22.00 -9.59 -6.97
C LEU A 200 22.67 -10.72 -7.77
N GLU A 201 23.54 -11.50 -7.12
CA GLU A 201 24.18 -12.67 -7.74
C GLU A 201 23.15 -13.76 -8.10
N MET A 202 22.18 -14.00 -7.21
CA MET A 202 21.12 -15.00 -7.43
C MET A 202 20.25 -14.67 -8.65
N VAL A 203 19.96 -13.39 -8.88
CA VAL A 203 19.06 -13.00 -9.97
C VAL A 203 19.74 -12.98 -11.35
N MET A 204 21.08 -13.08 -11.41
CA MET A 204 21.81 -13.17 -12.68
C MET A 204 21.29 -14.33 -13.55
N PRO A 205 21.10 -14.14 -14.88
CA PRO A 205 20.54 -15.20 -15.72
C PRO A 205 21.38 -16.49 -15.78
N SER A 206 22.70 -16.33 -15.71
CA SER A 206 23.68 -17.43 -15.71
C SER A 206 23.89 -18.06 -14.33
N SER A 207 23.33 -17.49 -13.26
CA SER A 207 23.59 -17.98 -11.90
C SER A 207 23.03 -19.39 -11.70
N PRO A 208 23.82 -20.32 -11.14
CA PRO A 208 23.33 -21.66 -10.79
C PRO A 208 22.29 -21.60 -9.65
N ASN A 209 22.36 -20.56 -8.82
CA ASN A 209 21.45 -20.34 -7.70
C ASN A 209 20.15 -19.64 -8.12
N ASN A 210 19.99 -19.28 -9.41
CA ASN A 210 18.78 -18.64 -9.90
C ASN A 210 17.58 -19.60 -9.81
N PRO A 211 16.55 -19.29 -9.02
CA PRO A 211 15.48 -20.25 -8.76
C PRO A 211 14.51 -20.42 -9.94
N PHE A 212 14.62 -19.59 -10.98
CA PHE A 212 13.72 -19.63 -12.13
C PHE A 212 14.22 -20.62 -13.19
N LYS A 213 13.32 -21.49 -13.68
CA LYS A 213 13.61 -22.40 -14.79
C LYS A 213 13.55 -21.71 -16.16
N ALA A 214 12.74 -20.66 -16.27
CA ALA A 214 12.54 -19.86 -17.49
C ALA A 214 12.40 -18.37 -17.12
N SER A 215 12.39 -17.48 -18.11
CA SER A 215 12.26 -16.03 -17.93
C SER A 215 13.36 -15.38 -17.08
N ARG A 216 14.55 -15.99 -17.04
CA ARG A 216 15.66 -15.49 -16.22
C ARG A 216 16.08 -14.08 -16.64
N VAL A 217 16.20 -13.82 -17.93
CA VAL A 217 16.55 -12.50 -18.49
C VAL A 217 15.53 -11.44 -18.09
N ARG A 218 14.23 -11.69 -18.31
CA ARG A 218 13.16 -10.77 -17.91
C ARG A 218 13.17 -10.48 -16.41
N ASN A 219 13.30 -11.52 -15.59
CA ASN A 219 13.27 -11.37 -14.13
C ASN A 219 14.51 -10.60 -13.64
N TYR A 220 15.69 -10.84 -14.23
CA TYR A 220 16.90 -10.07 -14.00
C TYR A 220 16.69 -8.58 -14.30
N LEU A 221 16.11 -8.26 -15.46
CA LEU A 221 15.85 -6.87 -15.85
C LEU A 221 14.84 -6.18 -14.93
N ILE A 222 13.75 -6.87 -14.57
CA ILE A 222 12.74 -6.36 -13.63
C ILE A 222 13.36 -6.00 -12.28
N VAL A 223 14.17 -6.90 -11.71
CA VAL A 223 14.79 -6.69 -10.41
C VAL A 223 15.81 -5.55 -10.49
N ASN A 224 16.70 -5.58 -11.48
CA ASN A 224 17.76 -4.58 -11.58
C ASN A 224 17.24 -3.19 -11.94
N LEU A 225 16.17 -3.06 -12.74
CA LEU A 225 15.52 -1.76 -12.93
C LEU A 225 15.03 -1.17 -11.60
N LEU A 226 14.40 -1.97 -10.75
CA LEU A 226 13.95 -1.51 -9.43
C LEU A 226 15.13 -1.16 -8.52
N VAL A 227 16.21 -1.95 -8.55
CA VAL A 227 17.43 -1.71 -7.78
C VAL A 227 18.18 -0.47 -8.22
N LEU A 228 18.25 -0.19 -9.53
CA LEU A 228 19.07 0.89 -10.07
C LEU A 228 18.33 2.23 -10.08
N SER A 229 17.05 2.22 -10.42
CA SER A 229 16.25 3.45 -10.58
C SER A 229 15.41 3.82 -9.36
N GLY A 230 15.21 2.90 -8.43
CA GLY A 230 14.37 3.11 -7.25
C GLY A 230 12.87 3.28 -7.57
N ILE A 231 12.43 3.14 -8.83
CA ILE A 231 11.03 3.37 -9.22
C ILE A 231 10.05 2.44 -8.50
N ARG A 232 8.78 2.84 -8.43
CA ARG A 232 7.73 1.97 -7.86
C ARG A 232 7.42 0.82 -8.80
N ARG A 233 7.07 -0.35 -8.25
CA ARG A 233 6.54 -1.51 -9.00
C ARG A 233 5.41 -1.13 -9.97
N GLY A 234 4.56 -0.19 -9.56
CA GLY A 234 3.48 0.34 -10.39
C GLY A 234 4.00 0.96 -11.69
N ALA A 235 5.04 1.81 -11.60
CA ALA A 235 5.70 2.41 -12.77
C ALA A 235 6.39 1.36 -13.64
N LEU A 236 7.15 0.44 -13.04
CA LEU A 236 7.80 -0.65 -13.78
C LEU A 236 6.78 -1.45 -14.61
N ALA A 237 5.63 -1.79 -14.02
CA ALA A 237 4.60 -2.60 -14.67
C ALA A 237 3.85 -1.88 -15.81
N LYS A 238 3.92 -0.55 -15.86
CA LYS A 238 3.31 0.26 -16.94
C LYS A 238 4.34 0.87 -17.89
N LEU A 239 5.62 0.54 -17.72
CA LEU A 239 6.70 1.08 -18.54
C LEU A 239 6.46 0.66 -20.00
N LYS A 240 6.36 1.65 -20.89
CA LYS A 240 6.25 1.46 -22.34
C LYS A 240 7.63 1.54 -22.98
N ILE A 241 7.78 0.95 -24.16
CA ILE A 241 9.05 0.98 -24.92
C ILE A 241 9.47 2.44 -25.18
N SER A 242 8.52 3.33 -25.48
CA SER A 242 8.75 4.78 -25.67
C SER A 242 9.23 5.51 -24.41
N ASP A 243 8.99 4.95 -23.22
CA ASP A 243 9.42 5.56 -21.96
C ASP A 243 10.91 5.28 -21.69
N CYS A 244 11.51 4.29 -22.37
CA CYS A 244 12.93 4.01 -22.33
C CYS A 244 13.64 4.88 -23.38
N LEU A 245 14.40 5.88 -22.94
CA LEU A 245 15.07 6.81 -23.84
C LEU A 245 16.33 6.17 -24.43
N PHE A 246 16.17 5.39 -25.50
CA PHE A 246 17.27 4.73 -26.23
C PHE A 246 18.09 5.68 -27.13
N HIS A 247 17.96 6.99 -26.91
CA HIS A 247 18.59 8.05 -27.70
C HIS A 247 19.24 9.07 -26.76
N GLY A 248 20.08 9.95 -27.31
CA GLY A 248 20.85 10.90 -26.50
C GLY A 248 21.84 10.17 -25.60
N THR A 249 21.76 10.41 -24.29
CA THR A 249 22.62 9.80 -23.27
C THR A 249 22.30 8.32 -22.99
N ASN A 250 21.15 7.81 -23.44
CA ASN A 250 20.73 6.42 -23.25
C ASN A 250 20.66 5.98 -21.77
N ASP A 251 20.40 6.91 -20.85
CA ASP A 251 20.50 6.69 -19.40
C ASP A 251 19.21 6.99 -18.64
N GLN A 252 18.07 7.14 -19.32
CA GLN A 252 16.85 7.70 -18.74
C GLN A 252 15.59 6.89 -19.01
N LEU A 253 14.73 6.85 -17.99
CA LEU A 253 13.36 6.33 -18.04
C LEU A 253 12.36 7.44 -17.72
N ALA A 254 11.38 7.66 -18.59
CA ALA A 254 10.28 8.58 -18.35
C ALA A 254 9.27 7.97 -17.37
N ILE A 255 9.12 8.56 -16.18
CA ILE A 255 8.18 8.10 -15.16
C ILE A 255 7.07 9.12 -15.00
N TYR A 256 5.82 8.71 -15.20
CA TYR A 256 4.67 9.60 -15.09
C TYR A 256 3.41 8.87 -14.61
N ARG A 257 2.45 9.65 -14.11
CA ARG A 257 1.09 9.16 -13.85
C ARG A 257 0.35 9.08 -15.17
N SER A 258 -0.21 7.93 -15.49
CA SER A 258 -1.29 7.84 -16.50
C SER A 258 -2.54 7.40 -15.77
N ALA A 259 -3.58 8.23 -15.80
CA ALA A 259 -4.89 7.82 -15.32
C ALA A 259 -5.53 6.95 -16.41
N ASN A 260 -5.97 5.74 -16.04
CA ASN A 260 -6.74 4.82 -16.89
C ASN A 260 -6.28 4.75 -18.35
N ASP A 261 -5.04 4.29 -18.58
CA ASP A 261 -4.51 4.05 -19.93
C ASP A 261 -5.46 3.12 -20.73
N PRO A 262 -6.09 3.58 -21.82
CA PRO A 262 -7.03 2.77 -22.59
C PRO A 262 -6.33 1.63 -23.34
N THR A 263 -5.02 1.73 -23.60
CA THR A 263 -4.25 0.65 -24.26
C THR A 263 -3.87 -0.47 -23.29
N ASP A 264 -4.05 -0.27 -21.98
CA ASP A 264 -3.87 -1.32 -20.98
C ASP A 264 -5.15 -2.13 -20.81
N LEU A 265 -5.18 -3.34 -21.36
CA LEU A 265 -6.34 -4.25 -21.27
C LEU A 265 -6.37 -5.07 -19.97
N ARG A 266 -5.42 -4.87 -19.04
CA ARG A 266 -5.43 -5.59 -17.77
C ARG A 266 -6.64 -5.16 -16.94
N SER A 267 -7.31 -6.14 -16.33
CA SER A 267 -8.38 -5.88 -15.34
C SER A 267 -7.87 -5.04 -14.17
N GLU A 268 -6.66 -5.37 -13.69
CA GLU A 268 -5.95 -4.70 -12.61
C GLU A 268 -4.81 -3.83 -13.15
N LYS A 269 -5.19 -2.68 -13.74
CA LYS A 269 -4.22 -1.72 -14.30
C LYS A 269 -3.25 -1.23 -13.20
N PRO A 270 -1.93 -1.31 -13.41
CA PRO A 270 -0.96 -0.69 -12.53
C PRO A 270 -1.18 0.82 -12.46
N ASN A 271 -0.94 1.40 -11.29
CA ASN A 271 -1.01 2.85 -11.11
C ASN A 271 0.29 3.36 -10.49
N GLN A 272 0.77 4.50 -10.99
CA GLN A 272 1.91 5.22 -10.44
C GLN A 272 1.42 6.45 -9.67
N LYS A 273 1.83 6.55 -8.40
CA LYS A 273 1.39 7.63 -7.50
C LYS A 273 2.36 8.81 -7.44
N THR A 274 3.54 8.74 -8.05
CA THR A 274 4.55 9.80 -7.96
C THR A 274 4.29 10.95 -8.90
N LYS A 275 4.93 12.10 -8.65
CA LYS A 275 5.11 13.14 -9.67
C LYS A 275 5.89 12.59 -10.87
N ALA A 276 5.70 13.22 -12.01
CA ALA A 276 6.46 12.90 -13.20
C ALA A 276 7.93 13.33 -13.02
N HIS A 277 8.86 12.49 -13.47
CA HIS A 277 10.31 12.73 -13.41
C HIS A 277 11.02 11.75 -14.35
N PHE A 278 12.29 12.02 -14.64
CA PHE A 278 13.18 11.03 -15.24
C PHE A 278 13.91 10.25 -14.15
N ALA A 279 13.94 8.93 -14.29
CA ALA A 279 14.76 8.07 -13.46
C ALA A 279 16.00 7.64 -14.26
N SER A 280 17.19 7.82 -13.67
CA SER A 280 18.44 7.49 -14.33
C SER A 280 18.80 6.01 -14.15
N VAL A 281 19.35 5.40 -15.19
CA VAL A 281 19.83 4.02 -15.24
C VAL A 281 21.10 3.98 -16.08
N ASP A 282 22.04 3.09 -15.75
CA ASP A 282 23.25 2.90 -16.53
C ASP A 282 22.96 2.61 -18.03
N PRO A 283 23.66 3.26 -18.98
CA PRO A 283 23.45 3.03 -20.41
C PRO A 283 23.61 1.59 -20.86
N GLY A 284 24.65 0.90 -20.37
CA GLY A 284 24.89 -0.51 -20.69
C GLY A 284 23.78 -1.42 -20.14
N PHE A 285 23.12 -1.01 -19.06
CA PHE A 285 21.92 -1.68 -18.60
C PHE A 285 20.69 -1.39 -19.47
N LEU A 286 20.52 -0.16 -19.95
CA LEU A 286 19.41 0.18 -20.86
C LEU A 286 19.52 -0.55 -22.21
N GLU A 287 20.75 -0.79 -22.69
CA GLU A 287 21.01 -1.67 -23.84
C GLU A 287 20.56 -3.10 -23.60
N LYS A 288 20.70 -3.65 -22.39
CA LYS A 288 20.15 -4.98 -22.05
C LYS A 288 18.62 -5.01 -22.09
N VAL A 289 17.97 -3.90 -21.72
CA VAL A 289 16.51 -3.74 -21.85
C VAL A 289 16.13 -3.71 -23.34
N LYS A 290 16.88 -2.96 -24.15
CA LYS A 290 16.69 -2.93 -25.61
C LYS A 290 16.87 -4.30 -26.24
N PHE A 291 17.93 -5.03 -25.88
CA PHE A 291 18.16 -6.40 -26.33
C PHE A 291 16.98 -7.31 -25.99
N TYR A 292 16.45 -7.22 -24.77
CA TYR A 292 15.25 -7.97 -24.39
C TYR A 292 14.04 -7.64 -25.26
N ILE A 293 13.78 -6.36 -25.55
CA ILE A 293 12.68 -5.93 -26.41
C ILE A 293 12.85 -6.52 -27.82
N ASP A 294 14.04 -6.37 -28.39
CA ASP A 294 14.31 -6.66 -29.79
C ASP A 294 14.49 -8.18 -30.07
N ASN A 295 14.85 -8.98 -29.06
CA ASN A 295 15.22 -10.39 -29.27
C ASN A 295 14.41 -11.40 -28.43
N VAL A 296 13.91 -11.01 -27.26
CA VAL A 296 13.22 -11.93 -26.34
C VAL A 296 11.72 -11.66 -26.31
N ARG A 297 11.32 -10.40 -26.17
CA ARG A 297 9.92 -9.98 -26.13
C ARG A 297 9.22 -10.19 -27.47
N ILE A 298 9.92 -9.94 -28.58
CA ILE A 298 9.35 -9.99 -29.94
C ILE A 298 8.83 -11.38 -30.33
N VAL A 299 9.36 -12.46 -29.72
CA VAL A 299 8.99 -13.84 -30.04
C VAL A 299 7.58 -14.19 -29.57
N PHE A 300 6.96 -13.36 -28.72
CA PHE A 300 5.61 -13.58 -28.22
C PHE A 300 4.60 -12.82 -29.08
N PRO A 301 3.77 -13.49 -29.92
CA PRO A 301 2.94 -12.82 -30.92
C PRO A 301 2.01 -11.74 -30.34
N ARG A 302 1.47 -11.94 -29.13
CA ARG A 302 0.57 -10.95 -28.52
C ARG A 302 1.26 -9.65 -28.09
N ALA A 303 2.59 -9.66 -27.95
CA ALA A 303 3.37 -8.50 -27.57
C ALA A 303 3.42 -7.43 -28.68
N GLN A 304 3.02 -7.76 -29.92
CA GLN A 304 2.94 -6.81 -31.03
C GLN A 304 1.73 -5.86 -30.92
N PHE A 305 0.72 -6.21 -30.11
CA PHE A 305 -0.51 -5.43 -29.98
C PHE A 305 -0.46 -4.37 -28.86
N HIS A 306 0.69 -4.22 -28.20
CA HIS A 306 0.89 -3.22 -27.17
C HIS A 306 2.38 -2.86 -27.02
N ASP A 307 2.67 -1.75 -26.36
CA ASP A 307 4.01 -1.17 -26.20
C ASP A 307 4.64 -1.40 -24.82
N PHE A 308 3.97 -2.11 -23.89
CA PHE A 308 4.55 -2.43 -22.58
C PHE A 308 5.85 -3.23 -22.71
N VAL A 309 6.89 -2.84 -21.93
CA VAL A 309 8.22 -3.45 -21.98
C VAL A 309 8.17 -4.92 -21.56
N PHE A 310 7.64 -5.23 -20.37
CA PHE A 310 7.67 -6.59 -19.82
C PHE A 310 6.37 -7.36 -20.09
N VAL A 311 6.52 -8.58 -20.61
CA VAL A 311 5.41 -9.47 -20.94
C VAL A 311 5.40 -10.76 -20.14
N SER A 312 4.24 -11.41 -20.08
CA SER A 312 4.13 -12.80 -19.63
C SER A 312 4.78 -13.72 -20.66
N GLU A 313 5.72 -14.54 -20.21
CA GLU A 313 6.46 -15.48 -21.06
C GLU A 313 6.07 -16.94 -20.81
N ASN A 314 5.09 -17.14 -19.93
CA ASN A 314 4.51 -18.44 -19.63
C ASN A 314 3.05 -18.42 -20.10
N ASP A 315 2.61 -19.52 -20.72
CA ASP A 315 1.27 -19.64 -21.30
C ASP A 315 0.32 -20.58 -20.53
N SER A 316 0.66 -20.97 -19.29
CA SER A 316 -0.20 -21.82 -18.43
C SER A 316 -1.59 -21.25 -18.17
N LYS A 317 -1.81 -19.96 -18.44
CA LYS A 317 -3.10 -19.28 -18.31
C LYS A 317 -3.57 -18.66 -19.63
N GLY A 318 -2.98 -19.04 -20.76
CA GLY A 318 -3.24 -18.40 -22.04
C GLY A 318 -2.84 -16.92 -22.05
N THR A 319 -1.82 -16.50 -21.29
CA THR A 319 -1.42 -15.10 -21.17
C THR A 319 -0.08 -14.78 -21.84
N ALA A 320 0.55 -15.70 -22.57
CA ALA A 320 1.82 -15.41 -23.22
C ALA A 320 1.72 -14.19 -24.15
N GLY A 321 2.73 -13.32 -24.08
CA GLY A 321 2.82 -12.04 -24.77
C GLY A 321 1.97 -10.92 -24.20
N GLN A 322 1.10 -11.15 -23.21
CA GLN A 322 0.31 -10.10 -22.56
C GLN A 322 1.17 -9.25 -21.59
N PRO A 323 0.78 -8.00 -21.28
CA PRO A 323 1.51 -7.15 -20.34
C PRO A 323 1.63 -7.80 -18.95
N LEU A 324 2.83 -7.78 -18.38
CA LEU A 324 3.09 -8.47 -17.11
C LEU A 324 2.27 -7.86 -15.96
N SER A 325 1.56 -8.69 -15.20
CA SER A 325 0.72 -8.21 -14.09
C SER A 325 1.52 -7.89 -12.82
N LEU A 326 1.00 -6.99 -11.97
CA LEU A 326 1.59 -6.73 -10.64
C LEU A 326 1.67 -7.99 -9.78
N LYS A 327 0.71 -8.92 -9.92
CA LYS A 327 0.71 -10.21 -9.23
C LYS A 327 1.89 -11.08 -9.69
N ALA A 328 2.18 -11.10 -10.99
CA ALA A 328 3.33 -11.83 -11.52
C ALA A 328 4.66 -11.25 -11.02
N ILE A 329 4.79 -9.92 -10.96
CA ILE A 329 5.97 -9.27 -10.37
C ILE A 329 6.10 -9.67 -8.89
N ASN A 330 5.02 -9.69 -8.12
CA ASN A 330 5.07 -10.16 -6.73
C ASN A 330 5.48 -11.62 -6.61
N ALA A 331 5.01 -12.49 -7.51
CA ALA A 331 5.39 -13.90 -7.53
C ALA A 331 6.90 -14.09 -7.79
N ILE A 332 7.52 -13.26 -8.64
CA ILE A 332 8.98 -13.23 -8.83
C ILE A 332 9.66 -12.97 -7.47
N PHE A 333 9.26 -11.92 -6.77
CA PHE A 333 9.85 -11.55 -5.48
C PHE A 333 9.56 -12.55 -4.36
N GLN A 334 8.38 -13.16 -4.33
CA GLN A 334 8.06 -14.24 -3.39
C GLN A 334 8.97 -15.45 -3.60
N LYS A 335 9.23 -15.83 -4.85
CA LYS A 335 10.13 -16.95 -5.17
C LYS A 335 11.58 -16.63 -4.80
N LEU A 336 12.06 -15.43 -5.15
CA LEU A 336 13.39 -14.96 -4.75
C LEU A 336 13.54 -14.92 -3.22
N SER A 337 12.53 -14.41 -2.50
CA SER A 337 12.57 -14.36 -1.03
C SER A 337 12.72 -15.73 -0.39
N ARG A 338 11.96 -16.73 -0.89
CA ARG A 338 12.03 -18.11 -0.40
C ARG A 338 13.40 -18.71 -0.61
N SER A 339 13.99 -18.51 -1.79
CA SER A 339 15.32 -19.03 -2.12
C SER A 339 16.45 -18.29 -1.40
N LEU A 340 16.26 -16.99 -1.12
CA LEU A 340 17.24 -16.17 -0.38
C LEU A 340 17.20 -16.45 1.13
N GLY A 341 16.06 -16.90 1.66
CA GLY A 341 15.83 -17.00 3.11
C GLY A 341 15.58 -15.63 3.77
N PHE A 342 15.32 -14.59 2.97
CA PHE A 342 15.09 -13.22 3.44
C PHE A 342 13.92 -12.61 2.65
N HIS A 343 13.01 -11.92 3.35
CA HIS A 343 11.80 -11.38 2.73
C HIS A 343 12.10 -10.11 1.92
N VAL A 344 12.28 -10.24 0.61
CA VAL A 344 12.47 -9.12 -0.31
C VAL A 344 11.20 -8.86 -1.11
N HIS A 345 10.80 -7.60 -1.18
CA HIS A 345 9.73 -7.15 -2.08
C HIS A 345 10.11 -5.84 -2.77
N PRO A 346 9.43 -5.45 -3.87
CA PRO A 346 9.81 -4.27 -4.67
C PRO A 346 9.92 -2.96 -3.88
N HIS A 347 9.10 -2.78 -2.84
CA HIS A 347 9.16 -1.57 -2.01
C HIS A 347 10.38 -1.57 -1.09
N LEU A 348 10.87 -2.74 -0.66
CA LEU A 348 12.10 -2.86 0.13
C LEU A 348 13.32 -2.45 -0.69
N LEU A 349 13.38 -2.84 -1.97
CA LEU A 349 14.44 -2.39 -2.88
C LEU A 349 14.48 -0.87 -3.03
N ARG A 350 13.30 -0.23 -3.09
CA ARG A 350 13.22 1.23 -3.10
C ARG A 350 13.75 1.86 -1.81
N HIS A 351 13.55 1.21 -0.66
CA HIS A 351 14.15 1.68 0.59
C HIS A 351 15.68 1.52 0.58
N LYS A 352 16.18 0.38 0.11
CA LYS A 352 17.61 0.14 -0.08
C LYS A 352 18.24 1.14 -1.06
N TRP A 353 17.54 1.48 -2.14
CA TRP A 353 17.97 2.51 -3.09
C TRP A 353 18.18 3.86 -2.40
N ASN A 354 17.23 4.31 -1.56
CA ASN A 354 17.39 5.58 -0.82
C ASN A 354 18.60 5.54 0.12
N GLU A 355 18.81 4.42 0.81
CA GLU A 355 19.96 4.27 1.71
C GLU A 355 21.29 4.38 0.94
N ILE A 356 21.38 3.72 -0.22
CA ILE A 356 22.56 3.80 -1.08
C ILE A 356 22.73 5.21 -1.66
N PHE A 357 21.65 5.83 -2.10
CA PHE A 357 21.65 7.20 -2.63
C PHE A 357 22.17 8.21 -1.60
N ASP A 358 21.76 8.05 -0.34
CA ASP A 358 22.17 8.91 0.76
C ASP A 358 23.65 8.75 1.09
N LYS A 359 24.09 7.50 1.27
CA LYS A 359 25.52 7.17 1.49
C LYS A 359 26.39 7.74 0.37
N LYS A 360 25.96 7.61 -0.89
CA LYS A 360 26.68 8.18 -2.05
C LYS A 360 26.67 9.71 -2.03
N GLY A 361 25.54 10.35 -1.78
CA GLY A 361 25.43 11.80 -1.68
C GLY A 361 26.34 12.39 -0.60
N GLU A 362 26.43 11.72 0.56
CA GLU A 362 27.35 12.09 1.64
C GLU A 362 28.82 11.94 1.22
N SER A 363 29.18 10.82 0.58
CA SER A 363 30.55 10.59 0.09
C SER A 363 30.99 11.60 -0.97
N LEU A 364 30.04 12.14 -1.75
CA LEU A 364 30.27 13.19 -2.74
C LEU A 364 30.28 14.61 -2.13
N GLY A 365 30.05 14.75 -0.82
CA GLY A 365 30.01 16.04 -0.15
C GLY A 365 28.80 16.91 -0.53
N VAL A 366 27.72 16.30 -1.03
CA VAL A 366 26.53 17.05 -1.45
C VAL A 366 25.88 17.69 -0.23
N ASN A 367 25.54 18.98 -0.35
CA ASN A 367 24.83 19.71 0.71
C ASN A 367 23.56 18.95 1.14
N PRO A 368 23.28 18.81 2.45
CA PRO A 368 22.15 18.02 2.94
C PRO A 368 20.77 18.43 2.39
N ALA A 369 20.52 19.74 2.22
CA ALA A 369 19.26 20.24 1.67
C ALA A 369 19.11 19.87 0.19
N LEU A 370 20.18 20.05 -0.59
CA LEU A 370 20.21 19.65 -2.00
C LEU A 370 20.07 18.13 -2.16
N LEU A 371 20.72 17.34 -1.30
CA LEU A 371 20.60 15.88 -1.30
C LEU A 371 19.15 15.44 -1.02
N GLU A 372 18.47 16.10 -0.07
CA GLU A 372 17.07 15.84 0.20
C GLU A 372 16.18 16.15 -1.01
N ASP A 373 16.39 17.29 -1.67
CA ASP A 373 15.61 17.69 -2.85
C ASP A 373 15.90 16.80 -4.06
N ALA A 374 17.16 16.41 -4.28
CA ALA A 374 17.55 15.44 -5.30
C ALA A 374 16.86 14.08 -5.05
N ARG A 375 16.82 13.62 -3.79
CA ARG A 375 16.10 12.40 -3.41
C ARG A 375 14.60 12.55 -3.68
N LYS A 376 13.97 13.66 -3.29
CA LYS A 376 12.54 13.91 -3.58
C LYS A 376 12.25 13.86 -5.08
N TYR A 377 13.11 14.46 -5.90
CA TYR A 377 13.00 14.42 -7.36
C TYR A 377 13.10 12.99 -7.90
N ALA A 378 14.18 12.27 -7.58
CA ALA A 378 14.40 10.89 -8.02
C ALA A 378 13.28 9.93 -7.55
N MET A 379 12.67 10.24 -6.41
CA MET A 379 11.57 9.48 -5.85
C MET A 379 10.18 9.93 -6.32
N GLY A 380 10.11 11.02 -7.08
CA GLY A 380 8.89 11.69 -7.51
C GLY A 380 7.95 12.02 -6.34
N TRP A 381 8.53 12.42 -5.21
CA TRP A 381 7.81 12.81 -4.02
C TRP A 381 7.32 14.27 -4.11
N SER A 382 6.23 14.59 -3.41
CA SER A 382 5.80 15.98 -3.23
C SER A 382 6.74 16.71 -2.27
N GLN A 383 6.87 18.03 -2.43
CA GLN A 383 7.73 18.83 -1.55
C GLN A 383 7.33 18.71 -0.07
N ASN A 384 6.02 18.66 0.20
CA ASN A 384 5.48 18.54 1.57
C ASN A 384 5.39 17.08 2.06
N THR A 385 6.18 16.16 1.50
CA THR A 385 6.08 14.75 1.92
C THR A 385 6.70 14.51 3.29
N THR A 386 6.06 13.67 4.10
CA THR A 386 6.64 13.14 5.34
C THR A 386 7.51 11.89 5.10
N GLN A 387 7.57 11.37 3.86
CA GLN A 387 8.34 10.16 3.53
C GLN A 387 9.85 10.30 3.79
N ASN A 388 10.39 11.53 3.70
CA ASN A 388 11.80 11.81 4.02
C ASN A 388 12.13 11.64 5.50
N ARG A 389 11.14 11.82 6.39
CA ARG A 389 11.37 11.89 7.84
C ARG A 389 12.12 10.66 8.35
N ARG A 390 11.74 9.45 7.91
CA ARG A 390 12.42 8.21 8.33
C ARG A 390 13.91 8.18 7.99
N TYR A 391 14.27 8.68 6.81
CA TYR A 391 15.69 8.74 6.38
C TYR A 391 16.44 9.85 7.11
N ASN A 392 15.79 10.99 7.30
CA ASN A 392 16.36 12.11 8.04
C ASN A 392 16.53 11.74 9.53
N GLU A 393 15.58 11.04 10.14
CA GLU A 393 15.64 10.50 11.50
C GLU A 393 16.84 9.57 11.68
N LYS A 394 17.07 8.65 10.73
CA LYS A 394 18.26 7.79 10.72
C LYS A 394 19.55 8.62 10.71
N ARG A 395 19.64 9.60 9.82
CA ARG A 395 20.81 10.52 9.74
C ARG A 395 21.00 11.35 11.01
N ILE A 396 19.92 11.90 11.56
CA ILE A 396 19.93 12.69 12.80
C ILE A 396 20.39 11.83 13.97
N ALA A 397 19.94 10.57 14.06
CA ALA A 397 20.35 9.66 15.11
C ALA A 397 21.85 9.34 15.02
N LEU A 398 22.37 9.04 13.83
CA LEU A 398 23.81 8.82 13.62
C LEU A 398 24.65 10.07 13.94
N LYS A 399 24.19 11.26 13.51
CA LYS A 399 24.92 12.50 13.78
C LYS A 399 24.87 12.89 15.26
N THR A 400 23.74 12.65 15.91
CA THR A 400 23.60 12.81 17.37
C THR A 400 24.59 11.91 18.09
N ARG A 401 24.69 10.63 17.70
CA ARG A 401 25.68 9.69 18.27
C ARG A 401 27.10 10.21 18.11
N GLU A 402 27.48 10.65 16.90
CA GLU A 402 28.82 11.20 16.62
C GLU A 402 29.15 12.40 17.52
N ILE A 403 28.23 13.37 17.62
CA ILE A 403 28.38 14.58 18.45
C ILE A 403 28.48 14.19 19.93
N SER A 404 27.62 13.29 20.41
CA SER A 404 27.65 12.81 21.80
C SER A 404 28.96 12.11 22.13
N MET A 405 29.47 11.24 21.24
CA MET A 405 30.75 10.57 21.43
C MET A 405 31.93 11.56 21.42
N ALA A 406 31.92 12.55 20.53
CA ALA A 406 32.94 13.60 20.49
C ALA A 406 32.92 14.47 21.77
N HIS A 407 31.75 14.77 22.33
CA HIS A 407 31.62 15.48 23.59
C HIS A 407 32.17 14.66 24.77
N GLN A 408 31.79 13.38 24.88
CA GLN A 408 32.27 12.48 25.94
C GLN A 408 33.81 12.35 25.90
N LYS A 409 34.39 12.16 24.71
CA LYS A 409 35.85 12.14 24.51
C LYS A 409 36.57 13.42 24.91
N ARG A 410 35.88 14.57 25.05
CA ARG A 410 36.47 15.82 25.56
C ARG A 410 36.32 15.99 27.06
N VAL A 411 35.34 15.32 27.67
CA VAL A 411 35.08 15.34 29.12
C VAL A 411 35.96 14.30 29.84
N ASP A 412 36.15 13.13 29.26
CA ASP A 412 36.97 12.05 29.84
C ASP A 412 38.48 12.38 29.99
N PRO A 413 39.15 13.17 29.13
CA PRO A 413 40.55 13.57 29.30
C PRO A 413 40.79 14.65 30.35
N GLN A 414 39.74 15.14 31.03
CA GLN A 414 39.85 16.13 32.12
C GLN A 414 39.78 15.49 33.52
N LYS A 415 39.91 14.16 33.61
CA LYS A 415 40.20 13.42 34.84
C LYS A 415 41.56 12.73 34.69
#